data_AF-A0A221R2K6-F1
#
_entry.id   AF-A0A221R2K6-F1
#
_cell.length_a   1.000
_cell.length_b   1.000
_cell.length_c   1.000
_cell.angle_alpha   90.00
_cell.angle_beta   90.00
_cell.angle_gamma   90.00
#
_symmetry.space_group_name_H-M   'P 1'
#
loop_
_entity.id
_entity.type
_entity.pdbx_description
1 polymer ?
#
loop_
_entity_poly.entity_id
_entity_poly.type
_entity_poly.pdbx_seq_one_letter_code
_entity_poly.pdbx_strand_id
1 'polypeptide(L)'
;MRKAFLVVAALLFLDTIAQLYLAAFGTFALDLIPNHESFDYHAFNGQVVLRLLALVAILCAALAKAGKNTIWLTVGIFALTWVQLLVFIVGGLLTGAGPDNPTIAGAWAVATHAVTGLLIIFCCYWLLLRARRLDKTGATPRPAATPAETAAA
;
A
#
# COMPACT_ATOMS: atom_id res chain seq x y z
N MET A 1 -15.86 -11.33 -6.08
CA MET A 1 -14.53 -10.78 -5.71
C MET A 1 -14.52 -9.31 -5.30
N ARG A 2 -15.59 -8.52 -5.49
CA ARG A 2 -15.61 -7.08 -5.12
C ARG A 2 -15.41 -6.82 -3.63
N LYS A 3 -16.13 -7.53 -2.76
CA LYS A 3 -15.91 -7.48 -1.30
C LYS A 3 -14.48 -7.84 -0.88
N ALA A 4 -13.91 -8.91 -1.46
CA ALA A 4 -12.53 -9.30 -1.21
C ALA A 4 -11.55 -8.19 -1.61
N PHE A 5 -11.73 -7.59 -2.80
CA PHE A 5 -10.93 -6.46 -3.23
C PHE A 5 -11.08 -5.23 -2.32
N LEU A 6 -12.29 -4.94 -1.82
CA LEU A 6 -12.51 -3.88 -0.84
C LEU A 6 -11.75 -4.15 0.47
N VAL A 7 -11.82 -5.37 0.99
CA VAL A 7 -11.09 -5.76 2.22
C VAL A 7 -9.58 -5.62 1.99
N VAL A 8 -9.05 -6.15 0.88
CA VAL A 8 -7.63 -6.03 0.56
C VAL A 8 -7.19 -4.58 0.38
N ALA A 9 -8.00 -3.74 -0.28
CA ALA A 9 -7.69 -2.31 -0.41
C ALA A 9 -7.70 -1.58 0.94
N ALA A 10 -8.59 -1.95 1.86
CA ALA A 10 -8.64 -1.42 3.21
C ALA A 10 -7.41 -1.87 4.03
N LEU A 11 -7.07 -3.15 3.98
CA LEU A 11 -5.87 -3.70 4.62
C LEU A 11 -4.61 -3.01 4.08
N LEU A 12 -4.49 -2.85 2.76
CA LEU A 12 -3.34 -2.19 2.15
C LEU A 12 -3.22 -0.74 2.59
N PHE A 13 -4.33 0.00 2.68
CA PHE A 13 -4.31 1.36 3.22
C PHE A 13 -3.89 1.38 4.70
N LEU A 14 -4.49 0.53 5.55
CA LEU A 14 -4.13 0.46 6.97
C LEU A 14 -2.68 0.04 7.18
N ASP A 15 -2.17 -0.88 6.36
CA ASP A 15 -0.77 -1.31 6.38
C ASP A 15 0.18 -0.15 6.07
N THR A 16 -0.16 0.75 5.13
CA THR A 16 0.66 1.96 4.90
C THR A 16 0.67 2.93 6.09
N ILE A 17 -0.40 2.97 6.88
CA ILE A 17 -0.44 3.76 8.12
C ILE A 17 0.39 3.07 9.21
N ALA A 18 0.27 1.75 9.33
CA ALA A 18 1.11 0.95 10.21
C ALA A 18 2.60 1.11 9.87
N GLN A 19 2.95 1.14 8.58
CA GLN A 19 4.32 1.34 8.11
C GLN A 19 4.90 2.69 8.54
N LEU A 20 4.08 3.76 8.49
CA LEU A 20 4.46 5.08 9.02
C LEU A 20 4.64 5.06 10.54
N TYR A 21 3.75 4.38 11.26
CA TYR A 21 3.90 4.19 12.70
C TYR A 21 5.18 3.41 13.04
N LEU A 22 5.49 2.33 12.32
CA LEU A 22 6.71 1.54 12.52
C LEU A 22 7.97 2.36 12.22
N ALA A 23 7.93 3.27 11.25
CA ALA A 23 9.04 4.21 11.00
C ALA A 23 9.27 5.15 12.19
N ALA A 24 8.18 5.71 12.72
CA ALA A 24 8.21 6.57 13.90
C ALA A 24 8.69 5.79 15.14
N PHE A 25 8.16 4.59 15.36
CA PHE A 25 8.59 3.69 16.42
C PHE A 25 10.09 3.39 16.32
N GLY A 26 10.57 2.99 15.14
CA GLY A 26 11.99 2.74 14.90
C GLY A 26 12.87 3.92 15.30
N THR A 27 12.43 5.13 14.92
CA THR A 27 13.14 6.39 15.21
C THR A 27 13.12 6.73 16.70
N PHE A 28 11.96 6.70 17.34
CA PHE A 28 11.80 7.14 18.73
C PHE A 28 12.18 6.07 19.77
N ALA A 29 12.32 4.82 19.35
CA ALA A 29 12.77 3.72 20.20
C ALA A 29 14.26 3.35 20.02
N LEU A 30 15.02 4.16 19.26
CA LEU A 30 16.42 3.87 18.94
C LEU A 30 17.30 3.69 20.19
N ASP A 31 17.07 4.51 21.22
CA ASP A 31 17.82 4.44 22.49
C ASP A 31 17.27 3.39 23.46
N LEU A 32 16.07 2.85 23.18
CA LEU A 32 15.38 1.86 24.02
C LEU A 32 15.71 0.43 23.59
N ILE A 33 16.01 0.21 22.31
CA ILE A 33 16.25 -1.11 21.72
C ILE A 33 17.65 -1.11 21.08
N PRO A 34 18.59 -1.93 21.58
CA PRO A 34 19.95 -1.97 21.07
C PRO A 34 20.04 -2.44 19.62
N ASN A 35 21.19 -2.21 18.99
CA ASN A 35 21.55 -2.68 17.64
C ASN A 35 20.63 -2.20 16.50
N HIS A 36 19.87 -1.12 16.69
CA HIS A 36 18.92 -0.60 15.70
C HIS A 36 17.79 -1.58 15.31
N GLU A 37 17.56 -2.63 16.10
CA GLU A 37 16.49 -3.61 15.88
C GLU A 37 15.09 -2.98 15.90
N SER A 38 14.95 -1.77 16.46
CA SER A 38 13.71 -0.98 16.42
C SER A 38 13.23 -0.71 14.98
N PHE A 39 14.15 -0.57 14.01
CA PHE A 39 13.82 -0.33 12.60
C PHE A 39 13.54 -1.60 11.80
N ASP A 40 13.91 -2.78 12.31
CA ASP A 40 13.72 -4.05 11.60
C ASP A 40 12.25 -4.34 11.33
N TYR A 41 11.35 -3.92 12.22
CA TYR A 41 9.91 -4.03 12.01
C TYR A 41 9.42 -3.21 10.82
N HIS A 42 9.90 -1.97 10.70
CA HIS A 42 9.59 -1.11 9.55
C HIS A 42 10.17 -1.68 8.25
N ALA A 43 11.42 -2.15 8.31
CA ALA A 43 12.07 -2.76 7.16
C ALA A 43 11.32 -4.04 6.70
N PHE A 44 10.98 -4.93 7.63
CA PHE A 44 10.29 -6.18 7.33
C PHE A 44 8.89 -5.93 6.76
N ASN A 45 8.09 -5.05 7.38
CA ASN A 45 6.76 -4.73 6.86
C ASN A 45 6.85 -4.15 5.44
N GLY A 46 7.69 -3.13 5.22
CA GLY A 46 7.84 -2.49 3.92
C GLY A 46 8.39 -3.40 2.83
N GLN A 47 9.32 -4.31 3.17
CA GLN A 47 9.96 -5.19 2.19
C GLN A 47 9.18 -6.46 1.88
N VAL A 48 8.38 -6.95 2.83
CA VAL A 48 7.68 -8.24 2.71
C VAL A 48 6.17 -8.03 2.71
N VAL A 49 5.61 -7.55 3.82
CA VAL A 49 4.17 -7.49 4.05
C VAL A 49 3.49 -6.56 3.04
N LEU A 50 3.95 -5.31 2.93
CA LEU A 50 3.37 -4.31 2.05
C LEU A 50 3.47 -4.73 0.57
N ARG A 51 4.60 -5.33 0.16
CA ARG A 51 4.80 -5.79 -1.22
C ARG A 51 3.87 -6.95 -1.58
N LEU A 52 3.76 -7.94 -0.69
CA LEU A 52 2.86 -9.07 -0.89
C LEU A 52 1.40 -8.62 -0.92
N LEU A 53 1.02 -7.71 -0.01
CA LEU A 53 -0.33 -7.18 0.04
C LEU A 53 -0.68 -6.35 -1.20
N ALA A 54 0.26 -5.56 -1.72
CA ALA A 54 0.11 -4.85 -2.99
C ALA A 54 -0.03 -5.83 -4.18
N LEU A 55 0.71 -6.94 -4.19
CA LEU A 55 0.56 -8.00 -5.21
C LEU A 55 -0.83 -8.65 -5.14
N VAL A 56 -1.30 -8.98 -3.93
CA VAL A 56 -2.66 -9.50 -3.71
C VAL A 56 -3.72 -8.49 -4.16
N ALA A 57 -3.48 -7.18 -3.96
CA ALA A 57 -4.37 -6.13 -4.44
C ALA A 57 -4.48 -6.11 -5.97
N ILE A 58 -3.38 -6.33 -6.70
CA ILE A 58 -3.40 -6.46 -8.18
C ILE A 58 -4.28 -7.63 -8.59
N LEU A 59 -4.07 -8.80 -8.00
CA LEU A 59 -4.85 -10.01 -8.29
C LEU A 59 -6.34 -9.80 -7.97
N CYS A 60 -6.64 -9.25 -6.80
CA CYS A 60 -8.02 -8.96 -6.40
C CYS A 60 -8.68 -7.91 -7.30
N ALA A 61 -7.97 -6.87 -7.74
CA ALA A 61 -8.48 -5.86 -8.67
C ALA A 61 -8.83 -6.48 -10.04
N ALA A 62 -7.96 -7.35 -10.56
CA ALA A 62 -8.18 -8.08 -11.80
C ALA A 62 -9.39 -9.02 -11.69
N LEU A 63 -9.45 -9.85 -10.64
CA LEU A 63 -10.53 -10.79 -10.39
C LEU A 63 -11.87 -10.10 -10.08
N ALA A 64 -11.84 -8.91 -9.47
CA ALA A 64 -13.04 -8.08 -9.26
C ALA A 64 -13.49 -7.33 -10.52
N LYS A 65 -12.72 -7.40 -11.61
CA LYS A 65 -12.94 -6.64 -12.86
C LYS A 65 -13.07 -5.13 -12.59
N ALA A 66 -12.15 -4.58 -11.79
CA ALA A 66 -12.22 -3.20 -11.27
C ALA A 66 -11.95 -2.09 -12.31
N GLY A 67 -11.76 -2.45 -13.58
CA GLY A 67 -11.41 -1.55 -14.67
C GLY A 67 -9.91 -1.28 -14.79
N LYS A 68 -9.46 -1.01 -16.02
CA LYS A 68 -8.04 -0.83 -16.38
C LYS A 68 -7.34 0.21 -15.48
N ASN A 69 -7.97 1.36 -15.23
CA ASN A 69 -7.40 2.43 -14.41
C ASN A 69 -7.20 2.05 -12.95
N THR A 70 -8.03 1.16 -12.39
CA THR A 70 -7.89 0.69 -11.01
C THR A 70 -6.82 -0.39 -10.90
N ILE A 71 -6.74 -1.28 -11.89
CA ILE A 71 -5.68 -2.29 -11.97
C ILE A 71 -4.30 -1.61 -12.10
N TRP A 72 -4.16 -0.64 -13.00
CA TRP A 72 -2.89 0.10 -13.12
C TRP A 72 -2.53 0.91 -11.87
N LEU A 73 -3.52 1.39 -11.11
CA LEU A 73 -3.24 2.00 -9.81
C LEU A 73 -2.61 1.00 -8.83
N THR A 74 -3.11 -0.24 -8.78
CA THR A 74 -2.50 -1.30 -7.93
C THR A 74 -1.09 -1.67 -8.38
N VAL A 75 -0.85 -1.74 -9.69
CA VAL A 75 0.50 -1.96 -10.25
C VAL A 75 1.43 -0.80 -9.91
N GLY A 76 0.94 0.43 -10.01
CA GLY A 76 1.69 1.64 -9.63
C GLY A 76 2.07 1.63 -8.15
N ILE A 77 1.13 1.29 -7.26
CA ILE A 77 1.41 1.13 -5.82
C ILE A 77 2.50 0.08 -5.60
N PHE A 78 2.39 -1.10 -6.21
CA PHE A 78 3.40 -2.14 -6.11
C PHE A 78 4.77 -1.65 -6.60
N ALA A 79 4.83 -1.01 -7.77
CA ALA A 79 6.07 -0.45 -8.31
C ALA A 79 6.68 0.62 -7.37
N LEU A 80 5.86 1.48 -6.78
CA LEU A 80 6.33 2.48 -5.81
C LEU A 80 6.96 1.84 -4.57
N THR A 81 6.53 0.65 -4.13
CA THR A 81 7.20 -0.06 -3.02
C THR A 81 8.64 -0.49 -3.36
N TRP A 82 8.95 -0.68 -4.65
CA TRP A 82 10.32 -0.92 -5.11
C TRP A 82 11.12 0.35 -5.25
N VAL A 83 10.48 1.44 -5.69
CA VAL A 83 11.10 2.78 -5.70
C VAL A 83 11.62 3.15 -4.31
N GLN A 84 10.90 2.78 -3.25
CA GLN A 84 11.38 2.98 -1.87
C GLN A 84 12.78 2.39 -1.63
N LEU A 85 13.05 1.19 -2.14
CA LEU A 85 14.37 0.54 -2.03
C LEU A 85 15.41 1.22 -2.94
N LEU A 86 15.00 1.58 -4.16
CA LEU A 86 15.88 2.24 -5.12
C LEU A 86 16.37 3.59 -4.63
N VAL A 87 15.56 4.34 -3.86
CA VAL A 87 15.99 5.60 -3.24
C VAL A 87 17.22 5.41 -2.35
N PHE A 88 17.30 4.32 -1.58
CA PHE A 88 18.48 4.03 -0.76
C PHE A 88 19.69 3.63 -1.62
N ILE A 89 19.49 2.72 -2.59
CA ILE A 89 20.58 2.22 -3.44
C ILE A 89 21.17 3.36 -4.27
N VAL A 90 20.33 4.07 -5.01
CA VAL A 90 20.74 5.18 -5.87
C VAL A 90 21.25 6.34 -5.04
N GLY A 91 20.61 6.66 -3.91
CA GLY A 91 21.07 7.69 -2.99
C GLY A 91 22.48 7.40 -2.47
N GLY A 92 22.75 6.17 -2.02
CA GLY A 92 24.09 5.74 -1.59
C GLY A 92 25.12 5.83 -2.73
N LEU A 93 24.78 5.31 -3.91
CA LEU A 93 25.68 5.35 -5.09
C LEU A 93 26.05 6.78 -5.51
N LEU A 94 25.08 7.71 -5.51
CA LEU A 94 25.31 9.10 -5.95
C LEU A 94 26.05 9.95 -4.91
N THR A 95 25.99 9.57 -3.64
CA THR A 95 26.50 10.40 -2.53
C THR A 95 27.68 9.78 -1.79
N GLY A 96 28.04 8.54 -2.13
CA GLY A 96 29.05 7.76 -1.41
C GLY A 96 28.61 7.36 0.01
N ALA A 97 27.33 7.55 0.36
CA ALA A 97 26.80 7.22 1.67
C ALA A 97 26.60 5.71 1.83
N GLY A 98 26.92 5.21 3.02
CA GLY A 98 26.68 3.82 3.42
C GLY A 98 26.51 3.71 4.94
N PRO A 99 26.24 2.50 5.46
CA PRO A 99 26.05 2.26 6.89
C PRO A 99 27.22 2.77 7.74
N ASP A 100 28.46 2.52 7.29
CA ASP A 100 29.68 2.90 7.99
C ASP A 100 30.22 4.29 7.58
N ASN A 101 29.55 4.96 6.63
CA ASN A 101 29.95 6.26 6.10
C ASN A 101 28.72 7.15 5.83
N PRO A 102 28.06 7.65 6.88
CA PRO A 102 26.92 8.55 6.72
C PRO A 102 27.37 9.90 6.15
N THR A 103 26.63 10.42 5.16
CA THR A 103 26.86 11.76 4.60
C THR A 103 25.59 12.59 4.63
N ILE A 104 25.72 13.92 4.73
CA ILE A 104 24.57 14.84 4.68
C ILE A 104 23.85 14.72 3.34
N ALA A 105 24.59 14.59 2.24
CA ALA A 105 24.01 14.40 0.91
C ALA A 105 23.19 13.10 0.83
N GLY A 106 23.71 12.00 1.41
CA GLY A 106 22.99 10.73 1.50
C GLY A 106 21.71 10.84 2.34
N ALA A 107 21.76 11.56 3.46
CA ALA A 107 20.58 11.81 4.29
C ALA A 107 19.49 12.57 3.51
N TRP A 108 19.86 13.61 2.75
CA TRP A 108 18.91 14.33 1.88
C TRP A 108 18.34 13.46 0.76
N ALA A 109 19.18 12.63 0.13
CA ALA A 109 18.72 11.72 -0.91
C ALA A 109 17.70 10.72 -0.35
N VAL A 110 18.01 10.09 0.79
CA VAL A 110 17.13 9.13 1.46
C VAL A 110 15.88 9.79 2.01
N ALA A 111 15.89 11.06 2.40
CA ALA A 111 14.69 11.77 2.85
C ALA A 111 13.54 11.79 1.82
N THR A 112 13.86 11.63 0.52
CA THR A 112 12.83 11.46 -0.54
C THR A 112 11.99 10.19 -0.37
N HIS A 113 12.46 9.20 0.39
CA HIS A 113 11.72 8.01 0.83
C HIS A 113 10.43 8.41 1.55
N ALA A 114 10.49 9.36 2.48
CA ALA A 114 9.30 9.81 3.21
C ALA A 114 8.25 10.43 2.29
N VAL A 115 8.68 11.25 1.32
CA VAL A 115 7.79 11.88 0.33
C VAL A 115 7.11 10.85 -0.55
N THR A 116 7.87 9.87 -1.05
CA THR A 116 7.31 8.79 -1.87
C THR A 116 6.43 7.84 -1.05
N GLY A 117 6.72 7.65 0.25
CA GLY A 117 5.86 6.94 1.19
C GLY A 117 4.49 7.61 1.36
N LEU A 118 4.45 8.95 1.48
CA LEU A 118 3.19 9.72 1.51
C LEU A 118 2.39 9.55 0.20
N LEU A 119 3.07 9.51 -0.95
CA LEU A 119 2.41 9.25 -2.23
C LEU A 119 1.76 7.85 -2.24
N ILE A 120 2.43 6.83 -1.71
CA ILE A 120 1.86 5.48 -1.60
C ILE A 120 0.61 5.49 -0.72
N ILE A 121 0.66 6.14 0.46
CA ILE A 121 -0.49 6.29 1.36
C ILE A 121 -1.68 6.92 0.62
N PHE A 122 -1.43 8.02 -0.10
CA PHE A 122 -2.45 8.70 -0.89
C PHE A 122 -3.04 7.78 -1.98
N CYS A 123 -2.20 7.06 -2.72
CA CYS A 123 -2.64 6.12 -3.74
C CYS A 123 -3.49 4.97 -3.14
N CYS A 124 -3.10 4.44 -1.98
CA CYS A 124 -3.84 3.39 -1.27
C CYS A 124 -5.19 3.90 -0.75
N TYR A 125 -5.24 5.11 -0.21
CA TYR A 125 -6.51 5.76 0.14
C TYR A 125 -7.43 5.90 -1.07
N TRP A 126 -6.88 6.37 -2.19
CA TRP A 126 -7.64 6.50 -3.43
C TRP A 126 -8.14 5.16 -3.97
N LEU A 127 -7.32 4.11 -3.88
CA LEU A 127 -7.69 2.74 -4.22
C LEU A 127 -8.86 2.25 -3.36
N LEU A 128 -8.82 2.49 -2.05
CA LEU A 128 -9.90 2.16 -1.12
C LEU A 128 -11.21 2.85 -1.52
N LEU A 129 -11.17 4.14 -1.87
CA LEU A 129 -12.37 4.85 -2.36
C LEU A 129 -12.93 4.21 -3.64
N ARG A 130 -12.07 3.82 -4.60
CA ARG A 130 -12.48 3.13 -5.83
C ARG A 130 -13.08 1.75 -5.53
N ALA A 131 -12.47 0.99 -4.64
CA ALA A 131 -12.98 -0.33 -4.25
C ALA A 131 -14.34 -0.23 -3.55
N ARG A 132 -14.54 0.76 -2.67
CA ARG A 132 -15.84 1.04 -2.03
C ARG A 132 -16.92 1.40 -3.05
N ARG A 133 -16.59 2.22 -4.05
CA ARG A 133 -17.53 2.57 -5.13
C ARG A 133 -17.91 1.34 -5.95
N LEU A 134 -16.94 0.51 -6.33
CA LEU A 134 -17.15 -0.72 -7.10
C LEU A 134 -18.05 -1.72 -6.36
N ASP A 135 -17.89 -1.85 -5.05
CA ASP A 135 -18.73 -2.73 -4.23
C ASP A 135 -20.18 -2.20 -4.16
N LYS A 136 -20.36 -0.89 -3.97
CA LYS A 136 -21.68 -0.24 -3.90
C LYS A 136 -22.46 -0.30 -5.21
N THR A 137 -21.84 0.00 -6.35
CA THR A 137 -22.54 -0.01 -7.66
C THR A 137 -22.90 -1.42 -8.13
N GLY A 138 -22.24 -2.43 -7.56
CA GLY A 138 -22.53 -3.83 -7.80
C GLY A 138 -23.68 -4.42 -6.99
N ALA A 139 -24.24 -3.67 -6.04
CA ALA A 139 -25.15 -4.16 -5.01
C ALA A 139 -26.58 -3.66 -5.16
N THR A 140 -27.01 -3.15 -6.33
CA THR A 140 -28.42 -2.83 -6.57
C THR A 140 -29.28 -4.09 -6.33
N PRO A 141 -30.19 -4.08 -5.35
CA PRO A 141 -31.09 -5.21 -5.14
C PRO A 141 -31.95 -5.41 -6.38
N ARG A 142 -32.09 -6.66 -6.83
CA ARG A 142 -33.16 -7.02 -7.77
C ARG A 142 -34.48 -6.63 -7.08
N PRO A 143 -35.36 -5.81 -7.71
CA PRO A 143 -36.70 -5.59 -7.17
C PRO A 143 -37.33 -6.95 -6.91
N ALA A 144 -37.86 -7.17 -5.71
CA ALA A 144 -38.62 -8.38 -5.42
C ALA A 144 -39.72 -8.51 -6.49
N ALA A 145 -39.84 -9.68 -7.11
CA ALA A 145 -40.91 -9.95 -8.06
C ALA A 145 -42.23 -9.65 -7.36
N THR A 146 -43.01 -8.74 -7.91
CA THR A 146 -44.35 -8.44 -7.41
C THR A 146 -45.21 -9.71 -7.48
N PRO A 147 -46.05 -10.02 -6.47
CA PRO A 147 -46.84 -11.25 -6.40
C PRO A 147 -47.68 -11.57 -7.64
N ALA A 148 -47.97 -10.58 -8.49
CA ALA A 148 -48.73 -10.73 -9.73
C ALA A 148 -48.10 -11.70 -10.76
N GLU A 149 -46.79 -11.96 -10.70
CA GLU A 149 -46.11 -12.87 -11.65
C GLU A 149 -46.22 -14.36 -11.24
N THR A 150 -46.67 -14.65 -10.01
CA THR A 150 -46.82 -16.04 -9.51
C THR A 150 -48.22 -16.61 -9.77
N ALA A 151 -49.18 -15.77 -10.17
CA ALA A 151 -50.58 -16.18 -10.38
C ALA A 151 -50.89 -16.62 -11.82
N ALA A 152 -49.89 -16.62 -12.72
CA ALA A 152 -50.05 -16.93 -14.14
C ALA A 152 -49.28 -18.19 -14.60
N ALA A 153 -48.78 -19.01 -13.67
CA ALA A 153 -48.10 -20.29 -13.94
C ALA A 153 -48.84 -21.43 -13.23
#